data_AF-A0A951YCA9-F1
#
_entry.id   AF-A0A951YCA9-F1
#
_cell.length_a   1.000
_cell.length_b   1.000
_cell.length_c   1.000
_cell.angle_alpha   90.00
_cell.angle_beta   90.00
_cell.angle_gamma   90.00
#
_symmetry.space_group_name_H-M   'P 1'
#
loop_
_entity.id
_entity.type
_entity.pdbx_description
1 polymer ?
#
loop_
_entity_poly.entity_id
_entity_poly.type
_entity_poly.pdbx_seq_one_letter_code
_entity_poly.pdbx_strand_id
1 'polypeptide(L)'
;WLRSSGVAGKPLPYNLRLKQTGKMRTAPSQAWMKVEAEQYFNIEEPAFVWQVHTRMKGMPVNGRDKYVDGKGSMLITASGLIRIVDAGGMEINQGSMLRYIGELCWFPAAVLSKYISWEEIDEHHAKMTMEYEGLKAEGVCTIDDKGRLTRFEAKRYMGSGKDAVLNDWYAECLEWEEMDGVVVPVKGTVNWKLKEGPFDYYHYIITELEYNIDERW
;
A
#
# COMPACT_ATOMS: atom_id res chain seq x y z
N TRP A 1 18.89 2.22 0.48
CA TRP A 1 17.64 2.62 -0.18
C TRP A 1 17.61 4.05 -0.71
N LEU A 2 17.68 5.12 0.11
CA LEU A 2 17.57 6.50 -0.42
C LEU A 2 18.56 6.87 -1.53
N ARG A 3 19.78 6.33 -1.47
CA ARG A 3 20.80 6.54 -2.53
C ARG A 3 20.46 5.76 -3.80
N SER A 4 20.07 4.49 -3.68
CA SER A 4 19.76 3.62 -4.82
C SER A 4 18.46 3.98 -5.52
N SER A 5 17.51 4.59 -4.81
CA SER A 5 16.29 5.14 -5.44
C SER A 5 16.50 6.50 -6.13
N GLY A 6 17.68 7.11 -5.97
CA GLY A 6 18.00 8.41 -6.59
C GLY A 6 17.37 9.61 -5.90
N VAL A 7 16.86 9.48 -4.66
CA VAL A 7 16.22 10.59 -3.92
C VAL A 7 17.15 11.31 -2.94
N ALA A 8 18.32 10.75 -2.66
CA ALA A 8 19.27 11.36 -1.72
C ALA A 8 19.67 12.77 -2.18
N GLY A 9 19.46 13.77 -1.30
CA GLY A 9 19.75 15.18 -1.59
C GLY A 9 18.67 15.92 -2.39
N LYS A 10 17.58 15.26 -2.78
CA LYS A 10 16.41 15.90 -3.40
C LYS A 10 15.42 16.38 -2.31
N PRO A 11 14.61 17.41 -2.57
CA PRO A 11 13.53 17.81 -1.69
C PRO A 11 12.51 16.68 -1.46
N LEU A 12 11.84 16.70 -0.30
CA LEU A 12 10.71 15.82 -0.04
C LEU A 12 9.55 16.17 -1.00
N PRO A 13 8.96 15.19 -1.70
CA PRO A 13 7.74 15.43 -2.45
C PRO A 13 6.57 15.67 -1.49
N TYR A 14 5.61 16.51 -1.89
CA TYR A 14 4.43 16.82 -1.07
C TYR A 14 3.25 15.89 -1.35
N ASN A 15 3.13 15.38 -2.58
CA ASN A 15 2.12 14.39 -2.96
C ASN A 15 2.61 13.50 -4.11
N LEU A 16 1.80 12.48 -4.42
CA LEU A 16 2.03 11.51 -5.48
C LEU A 16 0.70 11.12 -6.12
N ARG A 17 0.66 10.98 -7.44
CA ARG A 17 -0.35 10.19 -8.15
C ARG A 17 0.28 8.99 -8.81
N LEU A 18 -0.41 7.86 -8.80
CA LEU A 18 -0.04 6.72 -9.63
C LEU A 18 -1.27 6.02 -10.22
N LYS A 19 -1.05 5.34 -11.34
CA LYS A 19 -2.03 4.43 -11.96
C LYS A 19 -1.51 3.01 -11.94
N GLN A 20 -2.43 2.07 -11.75
CA GLN A 20 -2.14 0.66 -11.62
C GLN A 20 -3.04 -0.15 -12.54
N THR A 21 -2.48 -1.22 -13.10
CA THR A 21 -3.25 -2.34 -13.61
C THR A 21 -2.81 -3.63 -12.93
N GLY A 22 -3.56 -4.71 -13.11
CA GLY A 22 -3.13 -6.01 -12.62
C GLY A 22 -4.29 -6.95 -12.39
N LYS A 23 -4.19 -7.75 -11.34
CA LYS A 23 -5.22 -8.71 -10.98
C LYS A 23 -5.33 -8.91 -9.47
N MET A 24 -6.55 -9.10 -8.99
CA MET A 24 -6.83 -9.43 -7.59
C MET A 24 -7.80 -10.60 -7.46
N ARG A 25 -7.82 -11.26 -6.31
CA ARG A 25 -8.84 -12.26 -5.96
C ARG A 25 -9.21 -12.14 -4.48
N THR A 26 -10.43 -12.54 -4.13
CA THR A 26 -10.98 -12.33 -2.77
C THR A 26 -10.81 -13.53 -1.84
N ALA A 27 -10.45 -14.70 -2.36
CA ALA A 27 -10.07 -15.87 -1.58
C ALA A 27 -9.14 -16.78 -2.39
N PRO A 28 -8.41 -17.72 -1.76
CA PRO A 28 -7.45 -18.60 -2.45
C PRO A 28 -8.04 -19.39 -3.63
N SER A 29 -9.30 -19.84 -3.51
CA SER A 29 -10.00 -20.63 -4.54
C SER A 29 -10.79 -19.79 -5.54
N GLN A 30 -10.86 -18.46 -5.38
CA GLN A 30 -11.62 -17.59 -6.27
C GLN A 30 -10.81 -17.22 -7.52
N ALA A 31 -11.53 -16.96 -8.61
CA ALA A 31 -10.93 -16.52 -9.86
C ALA A 31 -10.30 -15.13 -9.71
N TRP A 32 -9.22 -14.92 -10.46
CA TRP A 32 -8.59 -13.61 -10.60
C TRP A 32 -9.50 -12.65 -11.38
N MET A 33 -9.58 -11.42 -10.90
CA MET A 33 -10.29 -10.31 -11.54
C MET A 33 -9.26 -9.28 -11.97
N LYS A 34 -9.37 -8.78 -13.21
CA LYS A 34 -8.53 -7.68 -13.68
C LYS A 34 -8.84 -6.42 -12.88
N VAL A 35 -7.83 -5.63 -12.57
CA VAL A 35 -8.00 -4.34 -11.92
C VAL A 35 -7.39 -3.22 -12.74
N GLU A 36 -8.04 -2.08 -12.67
CA GLU A 36 -7.51 -0.78 -13.08
C GLU A 36 -7.74 0.16 -11.89
N ALA A 37 -6.70 0.84 -11.45
CA ALA A 37 -6.78 1.69 -10.27
C ALA A 37 -5.98 2.97 -10.42
N GLU A 38 -6.40 3.98 -9.69
CA GLU A 38 -5.68 5.24 -9.53
C GLU A 38 -5.55 5.53 -8.04
N GLN A 39 -4.38 6.01 -7.64
CA GLN A 39 -4.08 6.32 -6.25
C GLN A 39 -3.45 7.69 -6.13
N TYR A 40 -3.92 8.43 -5.15
CA TYR A 40 -3.34 9.70 -4.74
C TYR A 40 -2.81 9.56 -3.32
N PHE A 41 -1.66 10.16 -3.03
CA PHE A 41 -1.08 10.23 -1.70
C PHE A 41 -0.83 11.69 -1.31
N ASN A 42 -0.99 11.99 -0.02
CA ASN A 42 -0.42 13.17 0.60
C ASN A 42 0.69 12.72 1.56
N ILE A 43 1.83 13.39 1.50
CA ILE A 43 3.03 13.03 2.26
C ILE A 43 3.20 13.93 3.49
N GLU A 44 2.81 15.20 3.41
CA GLU A 44 2.91 16.13 4.54
C GLU A 44 1.97 15.72 5.67
N GLU A 45 0.73 15.42 5.30
CA GLU A 45 -0.28 14.80 6.14
C GLU A 45 -0.56 13.42 5.55
N PRO A 46 -0.05 12.34 6.18
CA PRO A 46 -0.04 11.02 5.57
C PRO A 46 -1.45 10.57 5.26
N ALA A 47 -1.74 10.48 3.98
CA ALA A 47 -3.05 10.11 3.48
C ALA A 47 -2.93 9.44 2.13
N PHE A 48 -3.94 8.62 1.80
CA PHE A 48 -4.13 8.16 0.45
C PHE A 48 -5.61 8.00 0.11
N VAL A 49 -5.92 8.11 -1.17
CA VAL A 49 -7.19 7.68 -1.75
C VAL A 49 -6.87 6.78 -2.93
N TRP A 50 -7.30 5.53 -2.84
CA TRP A 50 -7.17 4.53 -3.89
C TRP A 50 -8.55 4.22 -4.44
N GLN A 51 -8.70 4.36 -5.75
CA GLN A 51 -9.93 4.06 -6.48
C GLN A 51 -9.65 2.92 -7.44
N VAL A 52 -10.53 1.92 -7.47
CA VAL A 52 -10.37 0.75 -8.31
C VAL A 52 -11.64 0.45 -9.09
N HIS A 53 -11.45 0.08 -10.35
CA HIS A 53 -12.45 -0.52 -11.20
C HIS A 53 -12.10 -1.98 -11.49
N THR A 54 -13.08 -2.86 -11.30
CA THR A 54 -12.94 -4.28 -11.63
C THR A 54 -14.27 -4.88 -12.09
N ARG A 55 -14.24 -6.14 -12.53
CA ARG A 55 -15.44 -6.92 -12.88
C ARG A 55 -15.46 -8.23 -12.14
N MET A 56 -16.51 -8.44 -11.36
CA MET A 56 -16.77 -9.71 -10.67
C MET A 56 -17.87 -10.46 -11.40
N LYS A 57 -17.53 -11.60 -12.03
CA LYS A 57 -18.47 -12.42 -12.83
C LYS A 57 -19.24 -11.58 -13.89
N GLY A 58 -18.55 -10.65 -14.54
CA GLY A 58 -19.10 -9.76 -15.56
C GLY A 58 -19.74 -8.47 -15.04
N MET A 59 -20.08 -8.41 -13.74
CA MET A 59 -20.68 -7.22 -13.12
C MET A 59 -19.60 -6.18 -12.76
N PRO A 60 -19.78 -4.90 -13.13
CA PRO A 60 -18.88 -3.81 -12.72
C PRO A 60 -18.84 -3.68 -11.20
N VAL A 61 -17.64 -3.52 -10.64
CA VAL A 61 -17.40 -3.27 -9.23
C VAL A 61 -16.45 -2.09 -9.11
N ASN A 62 -16.85 -1.09 -8.34
CA ASN A 62 -16.03 0.06 -8.01
C ASN A 62 -15.66 0.02 -6.54
N GLY A 63 -14.37 0.17 -6.24
CA GLY A 63 -13.85 0.24 -4.88
C GLY A 63 -13.20 1.59 -4.61
N ARG A 64 -13.31 2.04 -3.37
CA ARG A 64 -12.51 3.11 -2.80
C ARG A 64 -11.94 2.62 -1.48
N ASP A 65 -10.64 2.71 -1.33
CA ASP A 65 -9.94 2.58 -0.05
C ASP A 65 -9.26 3.90 0.24
N LYS A 66 -9.34 4.39 1.47
CA LYS A 66 -8.70 5.66 1.85
C LYS A 66 -8.18 5.64 3.26
N TYR A 67 -7.13 6.41 3.49
CA TYR A 67 -6.59 6.76 4.79
C TYR A 67 -6.47 8.28 4.86
N VAL A 68 -7.19 8.93 5.78
CA VAL A 68 -7.18 10.40 5.95
C VAL A 68 -7.35 10.69 7.43
N ASP A 69 -6.55 11.59 7.99
CA ASP A 69 -6.60 12.00 9.41
C ASP A 69 -6.57 10.80 10.38
N GLY A 70 -5.68 9.85 10.12
CA GLY A 70 -5.56 8.63 10.95
C GLY A 70 -6.68 7.61 10.76
N LYS A 71 -7.61 7.83 9.82
CA LYS A 71 -8.81 6.99 9.65
C LYS A 71 -8.83 6.29 8.31
N GLY A 72 -8.91 4.97 8.36
CA GLY A 72 -9.14 4.10 7.23
C GLY A 72 -10.62 3.98 6.90
N SER A 73 -10.97 3.91 5.62
CA SER A 73 -12.34 3.64 5.16
C SER A 73 -12.34 2.95 3.81
N MET A 74 -13.03 1.82 3.73
CA MET A 74 -13.19 1.04 2.52
C MET A 74 -14.65 0.99 2.10
N LEU A 75 -14.91 1.30 0.83
CA LEU A 75 -16.22 1.26 0.21
C LEU A 75 -16.13 0.49 -1.11
N ILE A 76 -16.86 -0.62 -1.23
CA ILE A 76 -16.96 -1.39 -2.48
C ILE A 76 -18.42 -1.42 -2.91
N THR A 77 -18.69 -1.10 -4.17
CA THR A 77 -20.03 -1.04 -4.75
C THR A 77 -20.14 -1.90 -6.01
N ALA A 78 -21.23 -2.64 -6.15
CA ALA A 78 -21.63 -3.29 -7.40
C ALA A 78 -22.44 -2.33 -8.25
N SER A 79 -22.06 -2.20 -9.52
CA SER A 79 -22.68 -1.32 -10.52
C SER A 79 -22.81 0.14 -10.07
N GLY A 80 -21.99 0.58 -9.11
CA GLY A 80 -22.05 1.92 -8.51
C GLY A 80 -23.25 2.19 -7.59
N LEU A 81 -24.12 1.20 -7.35
CA LEU A 81 -25.41 1.40 -6.67
C LEU A 81 -25.53 0.59 -5.37
N ILE A 82 -25.02 -0.65 -5.36
CA ILE A 82 -25.21 -1.58 -4.23
C ILE A 82 -23.92 -1.68 -3.44
N ARG A 83 -23.92 -1.24 -2.17
CA ARG A 83 -22.77 -1.37 -1.26
C ARG A 83 -22.54 -2.85 -0.93
N ILE A 84 -21.38 -3.38 -1.31
CA ILE A 84 -20.91 -4.73 -0.98
C ILE A 84 -20.06 -4.68 0.30
N VAL A 85 -19.20 -3.68 0.41
CA VAL A 85 -18.37 -3.44 1.60
C VAL A 85 -18.50 -1.98 1.98
N ASP A 86 -18.71 -1.73 3.26
CA ASP A 86 -18.60 -0.40 3.87
C ASP A 86 -17.97 -0.62 5.25
N ALA A 87 -16.66 -0.41 5.33
CA ALA A 87 -15.87 -0.78 6.48
C ALA A 87 -15.05 0.40 6.99
N GLY A 88 -15.01 0.50 8.31
CA GLY A 88 -14.18 1.43 9.08
C GLY A 88 -13.98 0.85 10.48
N GLY A 89 -13.30 1.61 11.34
CA GLY A 89 -12.97 1.18 12.71
C GLY A 89 -11.48 0.99 12.90
N MET A 90 -11.08 0.65 14.13
CA MET A 90 -9.67 0.66 14.54
C MET A 90 -8.81 -0.34 13.75
N GLU A 91 -9.36 -1.51 13.42
CA GLU A 91 -8.68 -2.54 12.63
C GLU A 91 -8.42 -2.06 11.19
N ILE A 92 -9.39 -1.34 10.62
CA ILE A 92 -9.27 -0.73 9.29
C ILE A 92 -8.28 0.44 9.33
N ASN A 93 -8.29 1.27 10.39
CA ASN A 93 -7.32 2.35 10.56
C ASN A 93 -5.89 1.79 10.60
N GLN A 94 -5.64 0.77 11.43
CA GLN A 94 -4.33 0.11 11.52
C GLN A 94 -3.92 -0.50 10.18
N GLY A 95 -4.82 -1.21 9.51
CA GLY A 95 -4.54 -1.82 8.22
C GLY A 95 -4.26 -0.80 7.11
N SER A 96 -4.91 0.36 7.15
CA SER A 96 -4.69 1.45 6.20
C SER A 96 -3.38 2.20 6.47
N MET A 97 -3.05 2.40 7.74
CA MET A 97 -1.75 2.94 8.17
C MET A 97 -0.59 2.02 7.76
N LEU A 98 -0.74 0.70 7.96
CA LEU A 98 0.22 -0.31 7.47
C LEU A 98 0.36 -0.30 5.94
N ARG A 99 -0.76 -0.11 5.22
CA ARG A 99 -0.73 0.02 3.77
C ARG A 99 0.07 1.26 3.35
N TYR A 100 -0.19 2.42 3.96
CA TYR A 100 0.54 3.65 3.66
C TYR A 100 2.06 3.46 3.85
N ILE A 101 2.50 2.87 4.97
CA ILE A 101 3.94 2.64 5.18
C ILE A 101 4.54 1.60 4.22
N GLY A 102 3.78 0.55 3.88
CA GLY A 102 4.22 -0.45 2.90
C GLY A 102 4.32 0.11 1.48
N GLU A 103 3.59 1.19 1.18
CA GLU A 103 3.56 1.86 -0.11
C GLU A 103 4.57 3.02 -0.22
N LEU A 104 5.32 3.36 0.84
CA LEU A 104 6.45 4.31 0.77
C LEU A 104 7.52 3.86 -0.23
N CYS A 105 7.49 2.61 -0.67
CA CYS A 105 8.29 2.07 -1.76
C CYS A 105 8.21 2.94 -3.04
N TRP A 106 7.08 3.61 -3.27
CA TRP A 106 6.85 4.52 -4.40
C TRP A 106 7.24 5.97 -4.14
N PHE A 107 7.57 6.35 -2.91
CA PHE A 107 8.02 7.69 -2.55
C PHE A 107 9.08 7.61 -1.45
N PRO A 108 10.28 7.05 -1.78
CA PRO A 108 11.28 6.65 -0.79
C PRO A 108 11.74 7.79 0.12
N ALA A 109 11.71 9.05 -0.33
CA ALA A 109 12.11 10.18 0.49
C ALA A 109 11.20 10.38 1.72
N ALA A 110 9.91 10.02 1.62
CA ALA A 110 8.91 10.18 2.68
C ALA A 110 9.14 9.31 3.90
N VAL A 111 10.10 8.39 3.83
CA VAL A 111 10.63 7.79 5.04
C VAL A 111 11.07 8.92 5.98
N LEU A 112 11.75 9.99 5.52
CA LEU A 112 12.27 11.07 6.39
C LEU A 112 11.20 11.96 7.05
N SER A 113 9.92 11.67 6.83
CA SER A 113 8.80 12.38 7.46
C SER A 113 8.81 12.22 8.98
N LYS A 114 8.38 13.28 9.67
CA LYS A 114 8.34 13.37 11.16
C LYS A 114 7.54 12.27 11.86
N TYR A 115 6.62 11.62 11.14
CA TYR A 115 5.74 10.57 11.67
C TYR A 115 6.29 9.16 11.40
N ILE A 116 7.45 9.02 10.75
CA ILE A 116 8.12 7.75 10.53
C ILE A 116 9.44 7.72 11.33
N SER A 117 9.74 6.56 11.88
CA SER A 117 11.05 6.22 12.44
C SER A 117 11.46 4.83 11.98
N TRP A 118 12.75 4.54 12.06
CA TRP A 118 13.28 3.19 11.79
C TRP A 118 14.43 2.84 12.70
N GLU A 119 14.57 1.54 12.88
CA GLU A 119 15.59 0.90 13.68
C GLU A 119 16.23 -0.21 12.84
N GLU A 120 17.57 -0.24 12.82
CA GLU A 120 18.31 -1.32 12.19
C GLU A 120 18.07 -2.63 12.93
N ILE A 121 17.77 -3.70 12.20
CA ILE A 121 17.70 -5.07 12.75
C ILE A 121 19.01 -5.79 12.40
N ASP A 122 19.37 -5.77 11.12
CA ASP A 122 20.61 -6.33 10.57
C ASP A 122 20.93 -5.67 9.20
N GLU A 123 21.95 -6.18 8.50
CA GLU A 123 22.42 -5.66 7.21
C GLU A 123 21.34 -5.56 6.12
N HIS A 124 20.32 -6.44 6.16
CA HIS A 124 19.26 -6.53 5.17
C HIS A 124 17.88 -6.18 5.72
N HIS A 125 17.75 -5.90 7.02
CA HIS A 125 16.46 -5.68 7.65
C HIS A 125 16.42 -4.43 8.51
N ALA A 126 15.34 -3.67 8.39
CA ALA A 126 15.05 -2.52 9.24
C ALA A 126 13.58 -2.55 9.68
N LYS A 127 13.34 -2.29 10.96
CA LYS A 127 11.99 -2.06 11.48
C LYS A 127 11.57 -0.64 11.13
N MET A 128 10.44 -0.47 10.46
CA MET A 128 9.82 0.81 10.19
C MET A 128 8.60 0.98 11.07
N THR A 129 8.51 2.13 11.72
CA THR A 129 7.42 2.48 12.63
C THR A 129 6.81 3.80 12.19
N MET A 130 5.48 3.84 12.11
CA MET A 130 4.73 5.08 11.92
C MET A 130 3.88 5.36 13.16
N GLU A 131 3.88 6.62 13.59
CA GLU A 131 3.02 7.12 14.66
C GLU A 131 2.30 8.38 14.17
N TYR A 132 0.96 8.34 14.14
CA TYR A 132 0.15 9.43 13.62
C TYR A 132 -1.25 9.40 14.24
N GLU A 133 -1.78 10.55 14.66
CA GLU A 133 -3.12 10.68 15.27
C GLU A 133 -3.40 9.66 16.41
N GLY A 134 -2.38 9.38 17.23
CA GLY A 134 -2.48 8.44 18.35
C GLY A 134 -2.50 6.95 17.97
N LEU A 135 -2.41 6.62 16.68
CA LEU A 135 -2.21 5.26 16.19
C LEU A 135 -0.72 4.99 15.97
N LYS A 136 -0.35 3.72 16.14
CA LYS A 136 0.98 3.19 15.87
C LYS A 136 0.89 1.97 14.98
N ALA A 137 1.72 1.91 13.96
CA ALA A 137 1.87 0.75 13.09
C ALA A 137 3.35 0.47 12.84
N GLU A 138 3.72 -0.80 12.78
CA GLU A 138 5.10 -1.23 12.60
C GLU A 138 5.19 -2.42 11.63
N GLY A 139 6.30 -2.49 10.92
CA GLY A 139 6.64 -3.61 10.05
C GLY A 139 8.12 -3.66 9.76
N VAL A 140 8.55 -4.73 9.10
CA VAL A 140 9.94 -4.98 8.73
C VAL A 140 10.10 -4.81 7.23
N CYS A 141 11.09 -4.00 6.86
CA CYS A 141 11.57 -3.83 5.50
C CYS A 141 12.73 -4.80 5.24
N THR A 142 12.73 -5.45 4.09
CA THR A 142 13.91 -6.17 3.57
C THR A 142 14.54 -5.36 2.46
N ILE A 143 15.87 -5.21 2.52
CA ILE A 143 16.69 -4.46 1.57
C ILE A 143 17.73 -5.42 0.95
N ASP A 144 17.82 -5.43 -0.37
CA ASP A 144 18.83 -6.25 -1.07
C ASP A 144 20.23 -5.61 -1.09
N ASP A 145 21.23 -6.36 -1.58
CA ASP A 145 22.62 -5.91 -1.71
C ASP A 145 22.80 -4.68 -2.60
N LYS A 146 21.81 -4.38 -3.46
CA LYS A 146 21.78 -3.18 -4.31
C LYS A 146 21.13 -2.00 -3.58
N GLY A 147 20.77 -2.18 -2.31
CA GLY A 147 20.12 -1.22 -1.47
C GLY A 147 18.65 -0.98 -1.83
N ARG A 148 17.98 -1.86 -2.57
CA ARG A 148 16.56 -1.70 -2.97
C ARG A 148 15.64 -2.34 -1.94
N LEU A 149 14.53 -1.68 -1.62
CA LEU A 149 13.46 -2.29 -0.84
C LEU A 149 12.82 -3.41 -1.67
N THR A 150 12.86 -4.64 -1.18
CA THR A 150 12.32 -5.83 -1.86
C THR A 150 11.05 -6.35 -1.22
N ARG A 151 10.86 -6.10 0.08
CA ARG A 151 9.72 -6.61 0.84
C ARG A 151 9.39 -5.70 2.01
N PHE A 152 8.10 -5.62 2.31
CA PHE A 152 7.59 -5.06 3.57
C PHE A 152 6.64 -6.09 4.19
N GLU A 153 6.80 -6.39 5.48
CA GLU A 153 5.92 -7.32 6.20
C GLU A 153 5.53 -6.84 7.59
N ALA A 154 4.30 -7.14 7.99
CA ALA A 154 3.73 -6.71 9.25
C ALA A 154 2.61 -7.64 9.71
N LYS A 155 2.22 -7.50 10.98
CA LYS A 155 0.97 -8.08 11.49
C LYS A 155 -0.20 -7.15 11.16
N ARG A 156 -1.13 -7.61 10.33
CA ARG A 156 -2.28 -6.82 9.86
C ARG A 156 -3.59 -7.52 10.18
N TYR A 157 -4.62 -6.76 10.55
CA TYR A 157 -5.96 -7.30 10.68
C TYR A 157 -6.55 -7.65 9.31
N MET A 158 -7.03 -8.88 9.17
CA MET A 158 -7.92 -9.30 8.09
C MET A 158 -9.37 -9.23 8.59
N GLY A 159 -10.21 -8.47 7.90
CA GLY A 159 -11.58 -8.20 8.31
C GLY A 159 -11.72 -6.92 9.18
N SER A 160 -12.89 -6.74 9.78
CA SER A 160 -13.23 -5.57 10.63
C SER A 160 -14.11 -5.98 11.80
N GLY A 161 -14.02 -5.25 12.92
CA GLY A 161 -14.84 -5.51 14.11
C GLY A 161 -14.50 -6.84 14.80
N LYS A 162 -15.49 -7.48 15.44
CA LYS A 162 -15.28 -8.66 16.29
C LYS A 162 -14.66 -9.89 15.60
N ASP A 163 -14.78 -9.96 14.28
CA ASP A 163 -14.30 -11.10 13.48
C ASP A 163 -12.93 -10.81 12.85
N ALA A 164 -12.33 -9.64 13.14
CA ALA A 164 -11.01 -9.27 12.63
C ALA A 164 -9.92 -10.13 13.26
N VAL A 165 -9.08 -10.73 12.42
CA VAL A 165 -7.99 -11.61 12.86
C VAL A 165 -6.66 -11.05 12.40
N LEU A 166 -5.71 -10.95 13.33
CA LEU A 166 -4.35 -10.53 13.05
C LEU A 166 -3.58 -11.66 12.35
N ASN A 167 -3.06 -11.39 11.15
CA ASN A 167 -2.30 -12.33 10.35
C ASN A 167 -0.99 -11.69 9.86
N ASP A 168 -0.04 -12.51 9.43
CA ASP A 168 1.12 -12.00 8.71
C ASP A 168 0.69 -11.54 7.31
N TRP A 169 1.03 -10.30 7.00
CA TRP A 169 0.77 -9.64 5.74
C TRP A 169 2.08 -9.12 5.17
N TYR A 170 2.27 -9.25 3.87
CA TYR A 170 3.47 -8.76 3.23
C TYR A 170 3.24 -8.34 1.78
N ALA A 171 4.02 -7.37 1.34
CA ALA A 171 4.14 -6.94 -0.04
C ALA A 171 5.54 -7.22 -0.57
N GLU A 172 5.65 -7.69 -1.81
CA GLU A 172 6.93 -7.96 -2.48
C GLU A 172 7.07 -7.10 -3.73
N CYS A 173 8.28 -6.57 -3.91
CA CYS A 173 8.69 -5.82 -5.09
C CYS A 173 9.44 -6.77 -6.03
N LEU A 174 8.99 -6.87 -7.28
CA LEU A 174 9.49 -7.84 -8.25
C LEU A 174 10.30 -7.19 -9.37
N GLU A 175 9.86 -6.03 -9.84
CA GLU A 175 10.53 -5.27 -10.89
C GLU A 175 10.56 -3.79 -10.52
N TRP A 176 11.61 -3.08 -10.94
CA TRP A 176 11.83 -1.66 -10.68
C TRP A 176 12.12 -0.94 -11.98
N GLU A 177 11.61 0.28 -12.10
CA GLU A 177 11.94 1.21 -13.18
C GLU A 177 12.13 2.61 -12.59
N GLU A 178 12.74 3.50 -13.37
CA GLU A 178 12.78 4.92 -13.06
C GLU A 178 11.48 5.58 -13.53
N MET A 179 10.71 6.14 -12.60
CA MET A 179 9.51 6.93 -12.89
C MET A 179 9.67 8.30 -12.24
N ASP A 180 9.46 9.36 -13.03
CA ASP A 180 9.59 10.75 -12.59
C ASP A 180 10.91 11.03 -11.83
N GLY A 181 12.01 10.46 -12.33
CA GLY A 181 13.35 10.62 -11.78
C GLY A 181 13.63 9.85 -10.48
N VAL A 182 12.81 8.87 -10.13
CA VAL A 182 12.97 8.02 -8.93
C VAL A 182 12.87 6.54 -9.32
N VAL A 183 13.80 5.72 -8.82
CA VAL A 183 13.73 4.26 -9.02
C VAL A 183 12.78 3.65 -8.01
N VAL A 184 11.66 3.10 -8.50
CA VAL A 184 10.53 2.60 -7.73
C VAL A 184 10.12 1.20 -8.20
N PRO A 185 9.47 0.38 -7.35
CA PRO A 185 8.93 -0.90 -7.80
C PRO A 185 7.70 -0.69 -8.69
N VAL A 186 7.74 -1.24 -9.90
CA VAL A 186 6.65 -1.15 -10.88
C VAL A 186 5.86 -2.44 -11.02
N LYS A 187 6.38 -3.57 -10.54
CA LYS A 187 5.60 -4.81 -10.39
C LYS A 187 5.79 -5.38 -9.01
N GLY A 188 4.71 -5.92 -8.45
CA GLY A 188 4.77 -6.54 -7.15
C GLY A 188 3.52 -7.34 -6.79
N THR A 189 3.59 -7.96 -5.62
CA THR A 189 2.51 -8.80 -5.07
C THR A 189 2.18 -8.36 -3.65
N VAL A 190 0.95 -8.67 -3.23
CA VAL A 190 0.49 -8.49 -1.86
C VAL A 190 -0.17 -9.77 -1.39
N ASN A 191 0.23 -10.22 -0.21
CA ASN A 191 0.01 -11.58 0.25
C ASN A 191 -0.29 -11.64 1.74
N TRP A 192 -0.95 -12.72 2.14
CA TRP A 192 -1.11 -13.12 3.54
C TRP A 192 -0.41 -14.45 3.79
N LYS A 193 0.13 -14.65 5.00
CA LYS A 193 0.45 -15.99 5.52
C LYS A 193 -0.68 -16.39 6.47
N LEU A 194 -1.58 -17.25 6.00
CA LEU A 194 -2.70 -17.75 6.79
C LEU A 194 -2.34 -19.12 7.37
N LYS A 195 -3.11 -19.58 8.37
CA LYS A 195 -2.94 -20.92 8.95
C LYS A 195 -3.12 -22.02 7.90
N GLU A 196 -4.00 -21.78 6.95
CA GLU A 196 -4.34 -22.69 5.85
C GLU A 196 -3.32 -22.64 4.70
N GLY A 197 -2.38 -21.70 4.74
CA GLY A 197 -1.34 -21.51 3.72
C GLY A 197 -1.23 -20.05 3.22
N PRO A 198 -0.32 -19.80 2.29
CA PRO A 198 -0.16 -18.46 1.70
C PRO A 198 -1.40 -18.09 0.88
N PHE A 199 -1.87 -16.86 1.05
CA PHE A 199 -2.92 -16.26 0.24
C PHE A 199 -2.39 -15.05 -0.50
N ASP A 200 -1.97 -15.31 -1.75
CA ASP A 200 -1.63 -14.29 -2.73
C ASP A 200 -2.90 -13.68 -3.31
N TYR A 201 -3.12 -12.37 -3.11
CA TYR A 201 -4.42 -11.74 -3.38
C TYR A 201 -4.38 -10.55 -4.31
N TYR A 202 -3.22 -9.91 -4.52
CA TYR A 202 -3.10 -8.76 -5.43
C TYR A 202 -1.76 -8.73 -6.14
N HIS A 203 -1.77 -8.71 -7.47
CA HIS A 203 -0.61 -8.44 -8.33
C HIS A 203 -0.83 -7.10 -9.00
N TYR A 204 0.11 -6.17 -8.83
CA TYR A 204 0.03 -4.84 -9.41
C TYR A 204 1.14 -4.61 -10.44
N ILE A 205 0.83 -3.74 -11.39
CA ILE A 205 1.75 -3.12 -12.33
C ILE A 205 1.48 -1.62 -12.28
N ILE A 206 2.48 -0.82 -11.94
CA ILE A 206 2.42 0.64 -12.02
C ILE A 206 2.62 1.04 -13.47
N THR A 207 1.69 1.82 -14.02
CA THR A 207 1.73 2.26 -15.42
C THR A 207 2.09 3.72 -15.56
N GLU A 208 1.76 4.54 -14.56
CA GLU A 208 2.08 5.96 -14.48
C GLU A 208 2.36 6.31 -13.02
N LEU A 209 3.30 7.22 -12.79
CA LEU A 209 3.63 7.76 -11.47
C LEU A 209 4.18 9.18 -11.63
N GLU A 210 3.63 10.12 -10.86
CA GLU A 210 3.96 11.54 -10.90
C GLU A 210 4.04 12.08 -9.47
N TYR A 211 5.14 12.76 -9.16
CA TYR A 211 5.31 13.49 -7.90
C TYR A 211 4.83 14.94 -8.06
N ASN A 212 4.43 15.57 -6.95
CA ASN A 212 4.22 17.02 -6.88
C ASN A 212 3.19 17.53 -7.91
N ILE A 213 2.05 16.87 -7.98
CA ILE A 213 0.94 17.25 -8.84
C ILE A 213 0.09 18.37 -8.19
N ASP A 214 -0.47 19.25 -9.00
CA ASP A 214 -1.34 20.33 -8.51
C ASP A 214 -2.71 19.82 -8.03
N GLU A 215 -3.18 18.71 -8.58
CA GLU A 215 -4.45 18.09 -8.22
C GLU A 215 -4.39 17.51 -6.80
N ARG A 216 -5.33 17.95 -5.96
CA ARG A 216 -5.60 17.37 -4.64
C ARG A 216 -6.98 16.71 -4.69
N TRP A 217 -7.05 15.49 -4.17
CA TRP A 217 -8.21 14.59 -4.19
C TRP A 217 -9.34 15.01 -3.25
#